data_AF-A0A6M0G358-F1
#
_entry.id   AF-A0A6M0G358-F1
#
_cell.length_a   1.000
_cell.length_b   1.000
_cell.length_c   1.000
_cell.angle_alpha   90.00
_cell.angle_beta   90.00
_cell.angle_gamma   90.00
#
_symmetry.space_group_name_H-M   'P 1'
#
loop_
_entity.id
_entity.type
_entity.pdbx_description
1 polymer ?
#
loop_
_entity_poly.entity_id
_entity_poly.type
_entity_poly.pdbx_seq_one_letter_code
_entity_poly.pdbx_strand_id
1 'polypeptide(L)'
;MIPASIVAVLSVATVGWLSLAAIAPQGAQAYTARIEVSLTRQSSESYENLLRRAEAVARAAAQRGFDGDILVTEVSVTITGQNAGAIAPILLLEVSRSNWKRRPDPQLWATYFPNTKFLLGFAEFDTEAETPSASPSPEPPSPPAAAPPPSDSPSTPESPSPPESPSQEDDPGFRDD
;
A
#
# COMPACT_ATOMS: atom_id res chain seq x y z
N MET A 1 -84.82 19.09 2.96
CA MET A 1 -85.09 17.83 2.22
C MET A 1 -84.11 17.75 1.07
N ILE A 2 -83.42 16.62 0.89
CA ILE A 2 -82.29 16.48 -0.04
C ILE A 2 -82.46 15.17 -0.84
N PRO A 3 -82.46 15.22 -2.18
CA PRO A 3 -82.02 14.12 -3.04
C PRO A 3 -80.61 14.45 -3.56
N ALA A 4 -79.53 13.69 -3.28
CA ALA A 4 -79.29 12.26 -3.46
C ALA A 4 -79.33 11.85 -4.95
N SER A 5 -78.22 11.29 -5.44
CA SER A 5 -77.79 11.21 -6.86
C SER A 5 -77.27 12.57 -7.36
N ILE A 6 -75.98 12.76 -7.66
CA ILE A 6 -75.05 11.85 -8.36
C ILE A 6 -73.83 11.53 -7.49
N VAL A 7 -73.80 10.33 -6.90
CA VAL A 7 -72.63 9.75 -6.20
C VAL A 7 -72.14 8.48 -6.92
N ALA A 8 -72.83 8.07 -7.98
CA ALA A 8 -72.48 6.92 -8.80
C ALA A 8 -71.74 7.33 -10.08
N VAL A 9 -70.81 6.49 -10.53
CA VAL A 9 -70.10 6.56 -11.83
C VAL A 9 -69.00 7.62 -11.95
N LEU A 10 -68.04 7.65 -11.01
CA LEU A 10 -66.68 8.18 -11.28
C LEU A 10 -65.58 7.60 -10.37
N SER A 11 -65.76 6.36 -9.89
CA SER A 11 -64.91 5.73 -8.86
C SER A 11 -64.23 4.42 -9.29
N VAL A 12 -64.09 4.16 -10.60
CA VAL A 12 -63.45 2.93 -11.13
C VAL A 12 -62.51 3.23 -12.30
N ALA A 13 -61.44 4.01 -12.06
CA ALA A 13 -60.35 4.20 -13.05
C ALA A 13 -58.98 4.67 -12.48
N THR A 14 -58.75 4.67 -11.16
CA THR A 14 -57.53 5.28 -10.56
C THR A 14 -56.88 4.44 -9.44
N VAL A 15 -57.02 3.11 -9.48
CA VAL A 15 -56.29 2.19 -8.59
C VAL A 15 -55.44 1.25 -9.45
N GLY A 16 -54.14 1.54 -9.59
CA GLY A 16 -53.28 0.72 -10.46
C GLY A 16 -51.80 1.10 -10.59
N TRP A 17 -51.34 2.25 -10.08
CA TRP A 17 -49.94 2.69 -10.20
C TRP A 17 -49.40 3.32 -8.91
N LEU A 18 -49.23 2.49 -7.86
CA LEU A 18 -48.53 2.86 -6.62
C LEU A 18 -48.19 1.59 -5.83
N SER A 19 -47.09 0.89 -6.19
CA SER A 19 -46.28 -0.01 -5.32
C SER A 19 -45.27 -0.86 -6.11
N LEU A 20 -44.22 -0.25 -6.69
CA LEU A 20 -42.98 -1.01 -7.01
C LEU A 20 -41.71 -0.14 -7.16
N ALA A 21 -41.42 0.71 -6.16
CA ALA A 21 -40.18 1.49 -6.15
C ALA A 21 -39.64 1.67 -4.71
N ALA A 22 -39.25 0.58 -4.05
CA ALA A 22 -38.55 0.63 -2.75
C ALA A 22 -37.75 -0.64 -2.39
N ILE A 23 -37.19 -1.36 -3.38
CA ILE A 23 -36.10 -2.33 -3.12
C ILE A 23 -34.87 -1.89 -3.94
N ALA A 24 -34.50 -0.61 -3.78
CA ALA A 24 -33.13 -0.24 -4.03
C ALA A 24 -32.28 -1.02 -3.01
N PRO A 25 -31.19 -1.70 -3.43
CA PRO A 25 -30.25 -2.23 -2.45
C PRO A 25 -29.80 -1.05 -1.59
N GLN A 26 -29.94 -1.17 -0.28
CA GLN A 26 -29.41 -0.18 0.65
C GLN A 26 -27.90 -0.36 0.64
N GLY A 27 -27.27 0.14 -0.43
CA GLY A 27 -25.84 0.05 -0.65
C GLY A 27 -25.20 0.61 0.60
N ALA A 28 -24.42 -0.22 1.29
CA ALA A 28 -23.74 0.17 2.51
C ALA A 28 -22.94 1.43 2.19
N GLN A 29 -23.44 2.58 2.65
CA GLN A 29 -22.82 3.86 2.38
C GLN A 29 -21.55 3.87 3.22
N ALA A 30 -20.44 3.42 2.63
CA ALA A 30 -19.12 3.61 3.20
C ALA A 30 -18.94 5.12 3.31
N TYR A 31 -19.11 5.66 4.52
CA TYR A 31 -18.96 7.08 4.74
C TYR A 31 -17.47 7.34 4.87
N THR A 32 -16.86 7.66 3.74
CA THR A 32 -15.42 7.85 3.60
C THR A 32 -15.05 9.30 3.86
N ALA A 33 -14.36 9.59 4.96
CA ALA A 33 -13.81 10.90 5.21
C ALA A 33 -12.55 11.10 4.34
N ARG A 34 -12.54 12.14 3.51
CA ARG A 34 -11.38 12.51 2.68
C ARG A 34 -10.66 13.70 3.31
N ILE A 35 -9.36 13.57 3.51
CA ILE A 35 -8.54 14.56 4.20
C ILE A 35 -7.31 14.85 3.34
N GLU A 36 -7.11 16.12 2.98
CA GLU A 36 -5.91 16.57 2.28
C GLU A 36 -5.05 17.40 3.23
N VAL A 37 -3.75 17.09 3.32
CA VAL A 37 -2.80 17.85 4.15
C VAL A 37 -1.56 18.17 3.33
N SER A 38 -1.15 19.43 3.30
CA SER A 38 0.08 19.85 2.64
C SER A 38 1.21 20.09 3.65
N LEU A 39 2.42 19.68 3.28
CA LEU A 39 3.64 19.77 4.08
C LEU A 39 4.74 20.48 3.32
N THR A 40 5.13 21.65 3.81
CA THR A 40 6.32 22.35 3.33
C THR A 40 7.59 21.67 3.88
N ARG A 41 8.59 21.53 3.00
CA ARG A 41 9.96 21.13 3.34
C ARG A 41 10.56 22.12 4.34
N GLN A 42 11.21 21.62 5.38
CA GLN A 42 11.98 22.41 6.34
C GLN A 42 13.40 22.69 5.84
N SER A 43 14.05 23.73 6.38
CA SER A 43 15.42 24.09 5.96
C SER A 43 16.38 22.91 6.14
N SER A 44 17.14 22.58 5.09
CA SER A 44 18.07 21.44 5.02
C SER A 44 17.46 20.06 5.31
N GLU A 45 16.13 19.91 5.23
CA GLU A 45 15.46 18.63 5.41
C GLU A 45 15.77 17.65 4.26
N SER A 46 15.98 16.38 4.60
CA SER A 46 16.09 15.25 3.64
C SER A 46 14.72 14.65 3.31
N TYR A 47 14.62 13.95 2.18
CA TYR A 47 13.35 13.31 1.77
C TYR A 47 12.82 12.34 2.83
N GLU A 48 13.68 11.54 3.44
CA GLU A 48 13.30 10.57 4.50
C GLU A 48 12.71 11.25 5.75
N ASN A 49 13.19 12.44 6.11
CA ASN A 49 12.66 13.20 7.24
C ASN A 49 11.29 13.83 6.91
N LEU A 50 11.14 14.35 5.68
CA LEU A 50 9.84 14.82 5.18
C LEU A 50 8.82 13.66 5.12
N LEU A 51 9.26 12.49 4.66
CA LEU A 51 8.44 11.28 4.57
C LEU A 51 7.98 10.80 5.95
N ARG A 52 8.89 10.70 6.92
CA ARG A 52 8.56 10.33 8.31
C ARG A 52 7.59 11.34 8.95
N ARG A 53 7.73 12.64 8.65
CA ARG A 53 6.74 13.66 9.04
C ARG A 53 5.40 13.45 8.34
N ALA A 54 5.37 13.12 7.05
CA ALA A 54 4.16 12.82 6.30
C ALA A 54 3.40 11.64 6.92
N GLU A 55 4.10 10.56 7.30
CA GLU A 55 3.50 9.42 8.00
C GLU A 55 2.93 9.79 9.38
N ALA A 56 3.68 10.56 10.18
CA ALA A 56 3.21 11.02 11.49
C ALA A 56 1.93 11.89 11.37
N VAL A 57 1.90 12.76 10.36
CA VAL A 57 0.73 13.60 10.04
C VAL A 57 -0.42 12.77 9.50
N ALA A 58 -0.17 11.78 8.64
CA ALA A 58 -1.19 10.86 8.14
C ALA A 58 -1.82 10.03 9.27
N ARG A 59 -1.02 9.54 10.23
CA ARG A 59 -1.51 8.87 11.44
C ARG A 59 -2.44 9.77 12.26
N ALA A 60 -2.02 11.02 12.50
CA ALA A 60 -2.83 12.00 13.23
C ALA A 60 -4.12 12.38 12.48
N ALA A 61 -4.05 12.55 11.16
CA ALA A 61 -5.18 12.86 10.30
C ALA A 61 -6.19 11.69 10.25
N ALA A 62 -5.72 10.45 10.09
CA ALA A 62 -6.57 9.26 10.11
C ALA A 62 -7.30 9.10 11.45
N GLN A 63 -6.57 9.22 12.57
CA GLN A 63 -7.15 9.17 13.90
C GLN A 63 -8.23 10.24 14.07
N ARG A 64 -7.93 11.50 13.70
CA ARG A 64 -8.88 12.61 13.74
C ARG A 64 -10.09 12.41 12.83
N GLY A 65 -9.91 11.79 11.66
CA GLY A 65 -10.99 11.46 10.72
C GLY A 65 -11.99 10.47 11.32
N PHE A 66 -11.51 9.47 12.06
CA PHE A 66 -12.37 8.53 12.78
C PHE A 66 -12.99 9.14 14.05
N ASP A 67 -12.28 10.01 14.76
CA ASP A 67 -12.77 10.61 16.01
C ASP A 67 -13.73 11.79 15.76
N GLY A 68 -13.66 12.44 14.59
CA GLY A 68 -14.48 13.61 14.25
C GLY A 68 -15.95 13.31 13.92
N ASP A 69 -16.25 12.12 13.41
CA ASP A 69 -17.62 11.65 13.14
C ASP A 69 -17.69 10.13 13.34
N ILE A 70 -18.70 9.68 14.10
CA ILE A 70 -18.94 8.26 14.41
C ILE A 70 -19.39 7.45 13.18
N LEU A 71 -20.04 8.09 12.20
CA LEU A 71 -20.54 7.45 10.99
C LEU A 71 -19.42 7.11 10.00
N VAL A 72 -18.26 7.76 10.10
CA VAL A 72 -17.11 7.51 9.22
C VAL A 72 -16.64 6.06 9.37
N THR A 73 -16.79 5.27 8.31
CA THR A 73 -16.35 3.87 8.26
C THR A 73 -14.96 3.73 7.68
N GLU A 74 -14.50 4.72 6.92
CA GLU A 74 -13.25 4.71 6.15
C GLU A 74 -12.64 6.11 6.12
N VAL A 75 -11.32 6.20 6.13
CA VAL A 75 -10.60 7.46 5.94
C VAL A 75 -9.60 7.30 4.80
N SER A 76 -9.59 8.29 3.90
CA SER A 76 -8.62 8.45 2.83
C SER A 76 -7.87 9.77 3.08
N VAL A 77 -6.55 9.69 3.36
CA VAL A 77 -5.69 10.86 3.64
C VAL A 77 -4.65 11.01 2.53
N THR A 78 -4.72 12.11 1.79
CA THR A 78 -3.67 12.49 0.82
C THR A 78 -2.73 13.49 1.46
N ILE A 79 -1.44 13.15 1.54
CA ILE A 79 -0.40 14.07 2.00
C ILE A 79 0.37 14.60 0.79
N THR A 80 0.36 15.92 0.57
CA THR A 80 1.16 16.59 -0.46
C THR A 80 2.40 17.24 0.14
N GLY A 81 3.55 17.08 -0.51
CA GLY A 81 4.78 17.79 -0.19
C GLY A 81 4.89 19.08 -1.01
N GLN A 82 5.53 20.09 -0.45
CA GLN A 82 5.87 21.34 -1.11
C GLN A 82 7.35 21.68 -0.90
N ASN A 83 8.10 21.95 -1.98
CA ASN A 83 9.47 22.45 -1.92
C ASN A 83 9.72 23.46 -3.04
N ALA A 84 10.20 24.66 -2.70
CA ALA A 84 10.60 25.71 -3.67
C ALA A 84 9.57 26.00 -4.79
N GLY A 85 8.27 25.86 -4.51
CA GLY A 85 7.18 26.05 -5.48
C GLY A 85 6.73 24.78 -6.22
N ALA A 86 7.50 23.68 -6.15
CA ALA A 86 7.05 22.37 -6.60
C ALA A 86 6.11 21.73 -5.56
N ILE A 87 5.04 21.08 -6.03
CA ILE A 87 4.02 20.41 -5.21
C ILE A 87 3.77 19.02 -5.80
N ALA A 88 3.80 17.97 -4.95
CA ALA A 88 3.55 16.59 -5.37
C ALA A 88 3.02 15.72 -4.20
N PRO A 89 2.17 14.71 -4.46
CA PRO A 89 1.67 13.81 -3.42
C PRO A 89 2.80 12.93 -2.88
N ILE A 90 3.03 12.90 -1.57
CA ILE A 90 4.05 12.05 -0.92
C ILE A 90 3.49 10.64 -0.70
N LEU A 91 2.31 10.57 -0.07
CA LEU A 91 1.61 9.31 0.21
C LEU A 91 0.09 9.52 0.22
N LEU A 92 -0.63 8.44 -0.04
CA LEU A 92 -2.06 8.29 0.13
C LEU A 92 -2.30 7.18 1.16
N LEU A 93 -3.05 7.45 2.23
CA LEU A 93 -3.38 6.49 3.29
C LEU A 93 -4.87 6.15 3.21
N GLU A 94 -5.22 4.91 2.89
CA GLU A 94 -6.64 4.48 2.81
C GLU A 94 -6.90 3.30 3.75
N VAL A 95 -7.78 3.51 4.73
CA VAL A 95 -8.00 2.53 5.79
C VAL A 95 -9.42 2.58 6.35
N SER A 96 -9.99 1.42 6.65
CA SER A 96 -11.27 1.31 7.35
C SER A 96 -11.11 1.43 8.88
N ARG A 97 -12.15 1.90 9.58
CA ARG A 97 -12.14 2.03 11.04
C ARG A 97 -11.83 0.71 11.75
N SER A 98 -12.31 -0.41 11.20
CA SER A 98 -12.06 -1.74 11.78
C SER A 98 -10.60 -2.16 11.60
N ASN A 99 -9.98 -1.86 10.45
CA ASN A 99 -8.57 -2.11 10.19
C ASN A 99 -7.68 -1.23 11.08
N TRP A 100 -7.97 0.07 11.14
CA TRP A 100 -7.23 1.04 11.96
C TRP A 100 -7.24 0.68 13.45
N LYS A 101 -8.40 0.30 14.01
CA LYS A 101 -8.50 -0.17 15.40
C LYS A 101 -7.66 -1.41 15.70
N ARG A 102 -7.39 -2.28 14.71
CA ARG A 102 -6.52 -3.46 14.88
C ARG A 102 -5.04 -3.13 14.73
N ARG A 103 -4.69 -2.23 13.79
CA ARG A 103 -3.31 -1.76 13.56
C ARG A 103 -3.32 -0.27 13.14
N PRO A 104 -3.12 0.67 14.09
CA PRO A 104 -3.12 2.12 13.84
C PRO A 104 -1.75 2.60 13.32
N ASP A 105 -1.24 1.92 12.29
CA ASP A 105 0.06 2.21 11.69
C ASP A 105 -0.11 2.60 10.21
N PRO A 106 0.19 3.85 9.81
CA PRO A 106 0.02 4.31 8.44
C PRO A 106 0.84 3.52 7.43
N GLN A 107 2.03 3.02 7.79
CA GLN A 107 2.92 2.34 6.84
C GLN A 107 2.29 1.06 6.24
N LEU A 108 1.36 0.42 6.96
CA LEU A 108 0.65 -0.78 6.49
C LEU A 108 -0.49 -0.49 5.50
N TRP A 109 -0.94 0.76 5.41
CA TRP A 109 -2.10 1.19 4.61
C TRP A 109 -1.76 2.35 3.67
N ALA A 110 -0.50 2.78 3.63
CA ALA A 110 -0.02 3.88 2.81
C ALA A 110 0.47 3.40 1.44
N THR A 111 -0.08 4.02 0.39
CA THR A 111 0.46 4.00 -0.96
C THR A 111 1.44 5.15 -1.11
N TYR A 112 2.71 4.84 -1.29
CA TYR A 112 3.79 5.82 -1.46
C TYR A 112 3.98 6.18 -2.94
N PHE A 113 4.24 7.46 -3.24
CA PHE A 113 4.53 7.92 -4.60
C PHE A 113 6.04 8.04 -4.80
N PRO A 114 6.72 7.09 -5.47
CA PRO A 114 8.19 7.04 -5.51
C PRO A 114 8.81 8.24 -6.26
N ASN A 115 8.13 8.72 -7.30
CA ASN A 115 8.64 9.82 -8.14
C ASN A 115 8.64 11.19 -7.42
N THR A 116 7.95 11.30 -6.28
CA THR A 116 7.81 12.57 -5.54
C THR A 116 9.13 13.11 -5.02
N LYS A 117 10.12 12.25 -4.77
CA LYS A 117 11.49 12.68 -4.47
C LYS A 117 12.09 13.55 -5.58
N PHE A 118 11.89 13.17 -6.84
CA PHE A 118 12.37 13.92 -8.01
C PHE A 118 11.53 15.17 -8.25
N LEU A 119 10.20 15.05 -8.20
CA LEU A 119 9.27 16.17 -8.42
C LEU A 119 9.46 17.31 -7.41
N LEU A 120 9.84 16.99 -6.17
CA LEU A 120 10.15 17.97 -5.13
C LEU A 120 11.63 18.39 -5.09
N GLY A 121 12.47 17.97 -6.05
CA GLY A 121 13.89 18.37 -6.13
C GLY A 121 14.76 17.87 -4.97
N PHE A 122 14.49 16.66 -4.45
CA PHE A 122 15.38 15.97 -3.50
C PHE A 122 16.34 14.98 -4.17
N ALA A 123 16.18 14.76 -5.48
CA ALA A 123 17.12 14.03 -6.31
C ALA A 123 17.50 14.94 -7.47
N GLU A 124 18.78 14.99 -7.77
CA GLU A 124 19.26 15.48 -9.05
C GLU A 124 18.81 14.49 -10.13
N PHE A 125 18.48 14.98 -11.32
CA PHE A 125 18.34 14.08 -12.46
C PHE A 125 19.74 13.61 -12.81
N ASP A 126 20.07 12.36 -12.48
CA ASP A 126 21.20 11.66 -13.07
C ASP A 126 20.97 11.61 -14.58
N THR A 127 21.44 12.67 -15.24
CA THR A 127 21.54 12.75 -16.69
C THR A 127 22.76 11.92 -17.06
N GLU A 128 22.60 10.60 -16.90
CA GLU A 128 23.43 9.63 -17.58
C GLU A 128 23.12 9.79 -19.06
N ALA A 129 23.82 10.75 -19.67
CA ALA A 129 23.69 11.04 -21.07
C ALA A 129 24.10 9.76 -21.82
N GLU A 130 23.13 9.10 -22.44
CA GLU A 130 23.40 8.13 -23.49
C GLU A 130 24.20 8.84 -24.57
N THR A 131 25.54 8.80 -24.45
CA THR A 131 26.43 9.01 -25.58
C THR A 131 25.97 8.03 -26.65
N PRO A 132 25.51 8.50 -27.83
CA PRO A 132 24.98 7.62 -28.85
C PRO A 132 25.99 6.52 -29.13
N SER A 133 25.60 5.27 -28.88
CA SER A 133 26.50 4.13 -28.97
C SER A 133 27.20 4.14 -30.32
N ALA A 134 28.51 4.36 -30.30
CA ALA A 134 29.30 4.46 -31.52
C ALA A 134 29.16 3.15 -32.29
N SER A 135 28.83 3.26 -33.57
CA SER A 135 28.52 2.15 -34.47
C SER A 135 29.46 0.96 -34.25
N PRO A 136 28.95 -0.28 -34.11
CA PRO A 136 29.81 -1.44 -33.90
C PRO A 136 30.74 -1.60 -35.11
N SER A 137 32.04 -1.39 -34.89
CA SER A 137 33.05 -1.69 -35.89
C SER A 137 33.19 -3.21 -35.97
N PRO A 138 33.04 -3.83 -37.15
CA PRO A 138 33.19 -5.27 -37.29
C PRO A 138 34.66 -5.67 -37.05
N GLU A 139 34.89 -6.46 -36.00
CA GLU A 139 36.20 -7.05 -35.72
C GLU A 139 36.48 -8.20 -36.71
N PRO A 140 37.70 -8.29 -37.29
CA PRO A 140 38.01 -9.31 -38.29
C PRO A 140 38.04 -10.73 -37.69
N PRO A 141 37.56 -11.76 -38.42
CA PRO A 141 37.43 -13.11 -37.88
C PRO A 141 38.78 -13.81 -37.70
N SER A 142 39.04 -14.30 -36.48
CA SER A 142 40.16 -15.21 -36.19
C SER A 142 39.85 -16.64 -36.66
N PRO A 143 40.75 -17.32 -37.41
CA PRO A 143 40.57 -18.73 -37.78
C PRO A 143 40.71 -19.71 -36.59
N PRO A 144 40.19 -20.95 -36.69
CA PRO A 144 39.91 -21.79 -35.51
C PRO A 144 41.01 -22.81 -35.18
N ALA A 145 41.17 -23.12 -33.89
CA ALA A 145 42.00 -24.24 -33.41
C ALA A 145 41.25 -25.09 -32.35
N ALA A 146 40.56 -26.13 -32.84
CA ALA A 146 40.19 -27.43 -32.24
C ALA A 146 39.92 -27.61 -30.72
N ALA A 147 38.82 -28.32 -30.45
CA ALA A 147 38.50 -29.06 -29.20
C ALA A 147 37.82 -30.41 -29.58
N PRO A 148 37.38 -31.28 -28.63
CA PRO A 148 37.99 -31.86 -27.42
C PRO A 148 38.51 -33.28 -27.80
N PRO A 149 38.21 -34.48 -27.18
CA PRO A 149 37.90 -34.97 -25.81
C PRO A 149 38.96 -36.03 -25.33
N PRO A 150 38.76 -36.98 -24.37
CA PRO A 150 37.65 -37.23 -23.42
C PRO A 150 38.06 -37.40 -21.93
N SER A 151 37.04 -37.70 -21.10
CA SER A 151 37.02 -37.82 -19.64
C SER A 151 37.78 -39.00 -19.03
N ASP A 152 38.13 -38.87 -17.75
CA ASP A 152 38.10 -39.98 -16.80
C ASP A 152 37.63 -39.53 -15.40
N SER A 153 36.85 -40.37 -14.72
CA SER A 153 36.38 -40.18 -13.34
C SER A 153 35.99 -41.54 -12.77
N PRO A 154 36.69 -42.01 -11.73
CA PRO A 154 36.10 -42.06 -10.38
C PRO A 154 37.16 -41.66 -9.30
N SER A 155 36.86 -41.39 -8.02
CA SER A 155 35.97 -42.12 -7.10
C SER A 155 35.61 -41.31 -5.84
N THR A 156 34.44 -41.60 -5.26
CA THR A 156 34.08 -41.42 -3.83
C THR A 156 34.43 -42.74 -3.12
N PRO A 157 34.96 -42.81 -1.88
CA PRO A 157 34.41 -42.25 -0.62
C PRO A 157 35.46 -41.38 0.13
N GLU A 158 35.25 -40.78 1.31
CA GLU A 158 34.58 -41.28 2.52
C GLU A 158 34.25 -40.13 3.48
N SER A 159 33.19 -40.31 4.29
CA SER A 159 32.80 -39.37 5.36
C SER A 159 32.81 -40.09 6.71
N PRO A 160 33.80 -39.83 7.58
CA PRO A 160 33.70 -40.08 9.01
C PRO A 160 33.21 -38.82 9.76
N SER A 161 32.39 -39.04 10.78
CA SER A 161 31.71 -38.01 11.58
C SER A 161 32.59 -37.51 12.76
N PRO A 162 32.05 -36.89 13.83
CA PRO A 162 32.60 -35.64 14.38
C PRO A 162 33.61 -35.83 15.54
N PRO A 163 34.33 -34.77 15.94
CA PRO A 163 34.83 -34.67 17.31
C PRO A 163 33.64 -34.44 18.27
N GLU A 164 33.34 -35.50 19.00
CA GLU A 164 32.51 -35.55 20.19
C GLU A 164 32.97 -34.48 21.21
N SER A 165 32.08 -33.57 21.63
CA SER A 165 32.29 -32.82 22.88
C SER A 165 31.81 -33.69 24.03
N PRO A 166 32.58 -33.81 25.13
CA PRO A 166 32.36 -34.85 26.12
C PRO A 166 31.07 -34.66 26.93
N SER A 167 30.22 -35.68 26.88
CA SER A 167 29.66 -36.39 28.04
C SER A 167 30.48 -36.24 29.33
N GLN A 168 29.96 -36.21 30.57
CA GLN A 168 28.62 -36.42 31.16
C GLN A 168 28.83 -36.36 32.71
N GLU A 169 27.75 -36.47 33.53
CA GLU A 169 27.78 -36.66 35.02
C GLU A 169 28.37 -35.51 35.88
N ASP A 170 27.99 -35.23 37.14
CA ASP A 170 27.06 -35.78 38.18
C ASP A 170 26.06 -34.64 38.58
N ASP A 171 24.77 -34.82 38.94
CA ASP A 171 24.14 -35.49 40.12
C ASP A 171 24.55 -34.87 41.50
N PRO A 172 23.72 -34.83 42.59
CA PRO A 172 22.37 -35.39 42.82
C PRO A 172 21.26 -34.37 43.17
N GLY A 173 19.99 -34.84 43.14
CA GLY A 173 18.81 -34.07 43.55
C GLY A 173 17.55 -34.90 43.87
N PHE A 174 17.73 -36.07 44.48
CA PHE A 174 16.68 -37.05 44.77
C PHE A 174 15.78 -36.64 45.96
N ARG A 175 14.45 -36.50 45.72
CA ARG A 175 13.31 -36.72 46.68
C ARG A 175 13.29 -35.88 47.99
N ASP A 176 12.22 -35.82 48.80
CA ASP A 176 10.82 -36.29 48.85
C ASP A 176 10.00 -35.14 49.52
N ASP A 177 8.72 -34.93 49.17
CA ASP A 177 7.54 -34.79 50.08
C ASP A 177 6.25 -34.68 49.23
#